data_AF-A0A453MQ50-F1
#
_entry.id   AF-A0A453MQ50-F1
#
_cell.length_a   1.000
_cell.length_b   1.000
_cell.length_c   1.000
_cell.angle_alpha   90.00
_cell.angle_beta   90.00
_cell.angle_gamma   90.00
#
_symmetry.space_group_name_H-M   'P 1'
#
loop_
_entity.id
_entity.type
_entity.pdbx_description
1 polymer ?
#
loop_
_entity_poly.entity_id
_entity_poly.type
_entity_poly.pdbx_seq_one_letter_code
_entity_poly.pdbx_strand_id
1 'polypeptide(L)' 'FGLIPFGAGRRICAGLSWGIRMVAVTTATLVHSFDWELPAGQTPDMEERFSLLLQLAVPLMVHPVPRLLPSAYQIA' A
#
# COMPACT_ATOMS: atom_id res chain seq x y z
N PHE A 1 -17.67 8.60 18.73
CA PHE A 1 -17.43 7.29 18.10
C PHE A 1 -16.26 7.42 17.14
N GLY A 2 -15.35 6.42 17.09
CA GLY A 2 -14.17 6.41 16.21
C GLY A 2 -14.28 5.37 15.09
N LEU A 3 -13.30 5.36 14.18
CA LEU A 3 -13.21 4.38 13.10
C LEU A 3 -12.86 2.98 13.66
N ILE A 4 -13.60 1.94 13.28
CA ILE A 4 -13.41 0.56 13.76
C ILE A 4 -13.28 -0.41 12.56
N PRO A 5 -12.22 -0.28 11.74
CA PRO A 5 -12.11 -1.03 10.48
C PRO A 5 -11.91 -2.54 10.68
N PHE A 6 -11.49 -2.96 11.89
CA PHE A 6 -11.26 -4.36 12.26
C PHE A 6 -12.32 -4.92 13.23
N GLY A 7 -13.39 -4.16 13.50
CA GLY A 7 -14.37 -4.51 14.53
C GLY A 7 -13.86 -4.36 15.98
N ALA A 8 -14.69 -4.74 16.94
CA ALA A 8 -14.39 -4.66 18.37
C ALA A 8 -15.04 -5.80 19.17
N GLY A 9 -14.58 -6.02 20.40
CA GLY A 9 -15.13 -7.02 21.31
C GLY A 9 -14.79 -8.46 20.94
N ARG A 10 -15.68 -9.40 21.27
CA ARG A 10 -15.44 -10.86 21.15
C ARG A 10 -15.27 -11.37 19.72
N ARG A 11 -15.66 -10.58 18.71
CA ARG A 11 -15.58 -10.92 17.27
C ARG A 11 -14.70 -9.94 16.50
N ILE A 12 -13.72 -9.34 17.18
CA ILE A 12 -12.69 -8.50 16.55
C ILE A 12 -11.88 -9.34 15.54
N CYS A 13 -11.38 -8.70 14.48
CA CYS A 13 -10.50 -9.34 13.52
C CYS A 13 -9.31 -9.99 14.23
N ALA A 14 -9.16 -11.31 14.08
CA ALA A 14 -8.05 -12.06 14.66
C ALA A 14 -6.69 -11.57 14.13
N GLY A 15 -6.67 -10.94 12.94
CA GLY A 15 -5.47 -10.41 12.30
C GLY A 15 -5.14 -8.96 12.63
N LEU A 16 -5.84 -8.27 13.55
CA LEU A 16 -5.65 -6.83 13.79
C LEU A 16 -4.19 -6.43 14.05
N SER A 17 -3.52 -7.12 14.98
CA SER A 17 -2.15 -6.78 15.38
C SER A 17 -1.15 -7.01 14.25
N TRP A 18 -1.35 -8.07 13.47
CA TRP A 18 -0.53 -8.40 12.32
C TRP A 18 -0.76 -7.44 11.15
N GLY A 19 -2.02 -7.17 10.82
CA GLY A 19 -2.41 -6.28 9.72
C GLY A 19 -1.82 -4.89 9.88
N ILE A 20 -1.90 -4.31 11.08
CA ILE A 20 -1.31 -2.99 11.36
C ILE A 20 0.21 -3.00 11.16
N ARG A 21 0.91 -4.03 11.65
CA ARG A 21 2.37 -4.15 11.47
C ARG A 21 2.75 -4.32 10.01
N MET A 22 2.05 -5.18 9.29
CA MET A 22 2.30 -5.43 7.86
C MET A 22 2.10 -4.17 7.04
N VAL A 23 0.98 -3.46 7.24
CA VAL A 23 0.71 -2.21 6.51
C VAL A 23 1.78 -1.17 6.81
N ALA A 24 2.15 -0.99 8.07
CA ALA A 24 3.18 -0.02 8.46
C ALA A 24 4.55 -0.33 7.84
N VAL A 25 5.03 -1.57 7.99
CA VAL A 25 6.36 -1.97 7.49
C VAL A 25 6.40 -1.97 5.96
N THR A 26 5.36 -2.49 5.31
CA THR A 26 5.28 -2.52 3.84
C THR A 26 5.26 -1.11 3.28
N THR A 27 4.41 -0.23 3.81
CA THR A 27 4.31 1.16 3.35
C THR A 27 5.63 1.91 3.59
N ALA A 28 6.22 1.77 4.78
CA ALA A 28 7.50 2.41 5.08
C ALA A 28 8.61 1.92 4.14
N THR A 29 8.65 0.62 3.83
CA THR A 29 9.64 0.04 2.92
C THR A 29 9.45 0.59 1.49
N LEU A 30 8.21 0.63 1.00
CA LEU A 30 7.88 1.13 -0.35
C LEU A 30 8.23 2.61 -0.51
N VAL A 31 7.85 3.45 0.46
CA VAL A 31 8.17 4.89 0.46
C VAL A 31 9.66 5.13 0.63
N HIS A 32 10.35 4.33 1.45
CA HIS A 32 11.78 4.48 1.64
C HIS A 32 12.59 4.07 0.40
N SER A 33 12.12 3.07 -0.34
CA SER A 33 12.91 2.43 -1.41
C SER A 33 12.73 3.09 -2.78
N PHE A 34 11.55 3.65 -3.07
CA PHE A 34 11.21 4.11 -4.42
C PHE A 34 10.59 5.51 -4.44
N ASP A 35 10.96 6.28 -5.45
CA ASP A 35 10.15 7.36 -5.99
C ASP A 35 9.13 6.76 -6.98
N TRP A 36 7.91 7.30 -7.00
CA TRP A 36 6.80 6.70 -7.74
C TRP A 36 6.37 7.60 -8.89
N GLU A 37 6.38 7.04 -10.10
CA GLU A 37 5.93 7.72 -11.31
C GLU A 37 4.76 6.97 -11.95
N LEU A 38 3.91 7.69 -12.68
CA LEU A 38 2.84 7.09 -13.46
C LEU A 38 3.30 6.81 -14.90
N PRO A 39 2.93 5.65 -15.49
CA PRO A 39 3.27 5.37 -16.87
C PRO A 39 2.74 6.45 -17.83
N ALA A 40 3.61 7.00 -18.67
CA ALA A 40 3.24 7.86 -19.80
C ALA A 40 2.34 9.06 -19.47
N GLY A 41 2.52 9.71 -18.31
CA GLY A 41 1.76 10.91 -17.94
C GLY A 41 0.26 10.67 -17.69
N GLN A 42 -0.12 9.41 -17.46
CA GLN A 42 -1.48 9.05 -17.10
C GLN A 42 -1.86 9.63 -15.73
N THR A 43 -3.14 9.94 -15.56
CA THR A 43 -3.73 10.20 -14.24
C THR A 43 -4.26 8.90 -13.66
N PRO A 44 -4.07 8.63 -12.36
CA PRO A 44 -4.53 7.39 -11.78
C PRO A 44 -6.06 7.39 -11.69
N ASP A 45 -6.68 6.32 -12.15
CA ASP A 45 -8.11 6.09 -11.97
C ASP A 45 -8.37 5.60 -10.53
N MET A 46 -9.21 6.34 -9.80
CA MET A 46 -9.56 6.05 -8.41
C MET A 46 -11.02 5.63 -8.27
N GLU A 47 -11.72 5.32 -9.37
CA GLU A 47 -13.05 4.74 -9.30
C GLU A 47 -13.00 3.39 -8.57
N GLU A 48 -13.97 3.16 -7.68
CA GLU A 48 -14.03 1.97 -6.85
C GLU A 48 -15.13 1.02 -7.36
N ARG A 49 -14.83 -0.28 -7.36
CA ARG A 49 -15.81 -1.33 -7.58
C ARG A 49 -16.08 -2.04 -6.26
N PHE A 50 -17.33 -1.98 -5.82
CA PHE A 50 -17.75 -2.72 -4.63
C PHE A 50 -18.12 -4.17 -4.98
N SER A 51 -17.49 -5.12 -4.31
CA SER A 51 -17.86 -6.53 -4.36
C SER A 51 -17.86 -7.10 -2.93
N LEU A 52 -17.11 -8.17 -2.66
CA LEU A 52 -16.87 -8.66 -1.30
C LEU A 52 -15.89 -7.75 -0.52
N LEU A 53 -15.01 -7.05 -1.25
CA LEU A 53 -14.02 -6.11 -0.74
C LEU A 53 -14.14 -4.80 -1.54
N LEU A 54 -13.66 -3.70 -0.97
CA LEU A 54 -13.47 -2.46 -1.70
C LEU A 54 -12.18 -2.58 -2.53
N GLN A 55 -12.30 -2.43 -3.84
CA GLN A 55 -11.19 -2.54 -4.78
C GLN A 55 -11.28 -1.41 -5.81
N LEU A 56 -10.15 -1.00 -6.36
CA LEU A 56 -10.15 -0.11 -7.53
C LEU A 56 -10.82 -0.81 -8.72
N ALA A 57 -11.64 -0.08 -9.47
CA ALA A 57 -12.32 -0.57 -10.66
C ALA A 57 -11.31 -0.96 -11.75
N VAL A 58 -10.23 -0.18 -11.86
CA VAL A 58 -9.08 -0.45 -12.72
C VAL A 58 -7.83 -0.61 -11.84
N PRO A 59 -6.98 -1.63 -12.07
CA PRO A 59 -5.74 -1.78 -11.32
C PRO A 59 -4.83 -0.55 -11.47
N LEU A 60 -4.33 -0.03 -10.35
CA LEU A 60 -3.36 1.07 -10.35
C LEU A 60 -2.00 0.57 -10.88
N MET A 61 -1.55 1.17 -11.98
CA MET A 61 -0.24 0.90 -12.56
C MET A 61 0.75 2.01 -12.18
N VAL A 62 1.93 1.62 -11.71
CA VAL A 62 2.99 2.55 -11.27
C VAL A 62 4.36 2.09 -11.76
N HIS A 63 5.25 3.05 -11.99
CA HIS A 63 6.65 2.82 -12.32
C HIS A 63 7.52 3.15 -11.09
N PRO A 64 8.07 2.15 -10.39
CA PRO A 64 8.94 2.38 -9.24
C PRO A 64 10.35 2.76 -9.69
N VAL A 65 10.83 3.92 -9.27
CA VAL A 65 12.18 4.42 -9.52
C VAL A 65 13.00 4.29 -8.22
N PRO A 66 14.14 3.59 -8.20
CA PRO A 66 14.96 3.49 -6.99
C PRO A 66 15.36 4.88 -6.46
N ARG A 67 15.03 5.16 -5.20
CA ARG A 67 15.28 6.48 -4.57
C ARG A 67 16.73 6.66 -4.15
N LEU A 68 17.40 5.58 -3.77
CA LEU A 68 18.79 5.62 -3.32
C LEU A 68 19.75 5.54 -4.51
N LEU A 69 20.96 6.08 -4.32
CA LEU A 69 22.02 5.95 -5.31
C LEU A 69 22.36 4.48 -5.56
N PRO A 70 22.78 4.10 -6.79
CA PRO A 70 23.11 2.72 -7.13
C PRO A 70 24.12 2.06 -6.17
N SER A 71 25.03 2.85 -5.60
CA SER A 71 26.02 2.38 -4.62
C SER A 71 25.41 1.83 -3.33
N ALA A 72 24.19 2.23 -2.97
CA ALA A 72 23.49 1.71 -1.78
C ALA A 72 23.03 0.25 -1.95
N TYR A 73 22.96 -0.24 -3.20
CA TYR A 73 22.55 -1.62 -3.53
C TYR A 73 23.72 -2.53 -3.88
N GLN A 74 24.95 -1.98 -3.93
CA GLN A 74 26.13 -2.79 -4.13
C GLN A 74 26.40 -3.59 -2.84
N ILE A 75 26.29 -4.90 -2.95
CA ILE A 75 26.69 -5.82 -1.89
C ILE A 75 28.22 -5.80 -1.85
N ALA A 76 28.79 -5.53 -0.67
CA ALA A 76 30.23 -5.55 -0.43
C ALA A 76 30.84 -6.92 -0.71
#